data_AF-A0A420IDB8-F1
#
_entry.id   AF-A0A420IDB8-F1
#
_cell.length_a   1.000
_cell.length_b   1.000
_cell.length_c   1.000
_cell.angle_alpha   90.00
_cell.angle_beta   90.00
_cell.angle_gamma   90.00
#
_symmetry.space_group_name_H-M   'P 1'
#
loop_
_entity.id
_entity.type
_entity.pdbx_description
1 polymer ?
#
loop_
_entity_poly.entity_id
_entity_poly.type
_entity_poly.pdbx_seq_one_letter_code
_entity_poly.pdbx_strand_id
1 'polypeptide(L)'
;MVYVDTRNWQTERLAKKFDDKYAGPWPATRVFPGSKAVEVRLLDELANNGIFNLFHPNLLRLYVPSPVPLQEPPKPQPVIVLRKDKSGQLGEECLVDEVVDCKKIKNKWKYRVKWTGDPGYQCEDKDNWINNYDVWSDSIVVCHLGLSPK
;
A
#
# COMPACT_ATOMS: atom_id res chain seq x y z
N MET A 1 -18.00 4.82 15.90
CA MET A 1 -17.30 4.65 14.61
C MET A 1 -16.84 6.01 14.10
N VAL A 2 -15.82 6.05 13.26
CA VAL A 2 -15.24 7.27 12.71
C VAL A 2 -14.98 7.11 11.21
N TYR A 3 -15.12 8.20 10.49
CA TYR A 3 -14.62 8.37 9.13
C TYR A 3 -13.21 8.96 9.18
N VAL A 4 -12.37 8.56 8.23
CA VAL A 4 -11.00 9.09 8.05
C VAL A 4 -10.97 9.96 6.81
N ASP A 5 -10.39 11.15 6.92
CA ASP A 5 -10.16 12.06 5.79
C ASP A 5 -9.08 11.49 4.85
N THR A 6 -9.44 11.33 3.58
CA THR A 6 -8.61 10.71 2.54
C THR A 6 -7.78 11.72 1.77
N ARG A 7 -7.77 13.02 2.13
CA ARG A 7 -7.07 14.07 1.40
C ARG A 7 -5.57 13.81 1.16
N ASN A 8 -4.95 12.95 1.96
CA ASN A 8 -3.52 12.60 1.83
C ASN A 8 -3.31 11.23 1.17
N TRP A 9 -4.39 10.54 0.84
CA TRP A 9 -4.34 9.23 0.19
C TRP A 9 -4.25 9.44 -1.31
N GLN A 10 -3.60 8.50 -1.99
CA GLN A 10 -3.69 8.38 -3.43
C GLN A 10 -4.53 7.16 -3.74
N THR A 11 -5.63 7.38 -4.43
CA THR A 11 -6.60 6.35 -4.80
C THR A 11 -6.41 5.99 -6.28
N GLU A 12 -7.11 4.97 -6.74
CA GLU A 12 -7.16 4.60 -8.15
C GLU A 12 -7.85 5.66 -9.04
N ARG A 13 -8.56 6.64 -8.46
CA ARG A 13 -9.34 7.59 -9.26
C ARG A 13 -8.40 8.56 -9.99
N LEU A 14 -8.70 8.76 -11.27
CA LEU A 14 -7.91 9.61 -12.19
C LEU A 14 -7.79 11.07 -11.73
N ALA A 15 -8.74 11.57 -10.94
CA ALA A 15 -8.69 12.94 -10.44
C ALA A 15 -9.22 13.05 -9.01
N LYS A 16 -8.45 13.76 -8.18
CA LYS A 16 -8.72 13.98 -6.75
C LYS A 16 -10.07 14.62 -6.43
N LYS A 17 -10.67 15.33 -7.39
CA LYS A 17 -12.01 15.92 -7.26
C LYS A 17 -13.12 14.87 -7.24
N PHE A 18 -12.87 13.70 -7.82
CA PHE A 18 -13.79 12.58 -7.81
C PHE A 18 -13.53 11.64 -6.64
N ASP A 19 -12.54 11.90 -5.80
CA ASP A 19 -12.28 11.08 -4.62
C ASP A 19 -13.32 11.29 -3.53
N ASP A 20 -13.67 10.17 -2.90
CA ASP A 20 -14.43 10.20 -1.67
C ASP A 20 -13.62 10.92 -0.62
N LYS A 21 -14.14 12.05 -0.12
CA LYS A 21 -13.47 12.89 0.89
C LYS A 21 -13.18 12.14 2.19
N TYR A 22 -13.98 11.12 2.49
CA TYR A 22 -13.92 10.36 3.72
C TYR A 22 -14.05 8.86 3.42
N ALA A 23 -13.21 8.05 4.05
CA ALA A 23 -13.27 6.59 3.99
C ALA A 23 -13.78 6.00 5.31
N GLY A 24 -14.35 4.80 5.24
CA GLY A 24 -14.96 4.10 6.37
C GLY A 24 -16.48 4.12 6.31
N PRO A 25 -17.18 3.92 7.45
CA PRO A 25 -16.74 4.16 8.82
C PRO A 25 -16.03 2.95 9.48
N TRP A 26 -15.06 3.22 10.35
CA TRP A 26 -14.30 2.20 11.11
C TRP A 26 -14.37 2.42 12.63
N PRO A 27 -14.13 1.38 13.46
CA PRO A 27 -14.09 1.57 14.90
C PRO A 27 -12.78 2.22 15.35
N ALA A 28 -12.88 3.22 16.23
CA ALA A 28 -11.73 3.79 16.93
C ALA A 28 -11.42 2.90 18.14
N THR A 29 -10.19 2.38 18.21
CA THR A 29 -9.79 1.39 19.20
C THR A 29 -9.20 2.04 20.43
N ARG A 30 -8.33 3.05 20.24
CA ARG A 30 -7.58 3.68 21.32
C ARG A 30 -7.38 5.16 21.06
N VAL A 31 -7.37 5.94 22.15
CA VAL A 31 -7.04 7.36 22.13
C VAL A 31 -5.77 7.57 22.94
N PHE A 32 -4.81 8.29 22.38
CA PHE A 32 -3.55 8.66 23.03
C PHE A 32 -3.64 10.13 23.46
N PRO A 33 -3.98 10.41 24.73
CA PRO A 33 -4.25 11.77 25.20
C PRO A 33 -3.02 12.69 25.13
N GLY A 34 -1.80 12.15 25.27
CA GLY A 34 -0.56 12.94 25.23
C GLY A 34 -0.12 13.39 23.84
N SER A 35 -0.44 12.63 22.79
CA SER A 35 0.02 12.90 21.41
C SER A 35 -1.09 13.37 20.47
N LYS A 36 -2.32 13.54 20.97
CA LYS A 36 -3.52 13.83 20.16
C LYS A 36 -3.58 12.89 18.95
N ALA A 37 -3.42 11.60 19.20
CA ALA A 37 -3.54 10.56 18.19
C ALA A 37 -4.66 9.59 18.58
N VAL A 38 -5.37 9.10 17.58
CA VAL A 38 -6.44 8.12 17.72
C VAL A 38 -6.12 6.97 16.80
N GLU A 39 -6.10 5.78 17.37
CA GLU A 39 -5.93 4.53 16.63
C GLU A 39 -7.28 4.06 16.10
N VAL A 40 -7.33 3.78 14.81
CA VAL A 40 -8.51 3.32 14.09
C VAL A 40 -8.22 1.96 13.50
N ARG A 41 -9.15 1.02 13.66
CA ARG A 41 -9.02 -0.31 13.05
C ARG A 41 -9.36 -0.23 11.56
N LEU A 42 -8.32 -0.05 10.74
CA LEU A 42 -8.43 -0.06 9.28
C LEU A 42 -8.59 -1.49 8.74
N LEU A 43 -8.97 -1.59 7.46
CA LEU A 43 -8.89 -2.84 6.70
C LEU A 43 -7.42 -3.20 6.42
N ASP A 44 -7.11 -4.49 6.40
CA ASP A 44 -5.74 -4.98 6.20
C ASP A 44 -5.16 -4.52 4.85
N GLU A 45 -5.98 -4.40 3.81
CA GLU A 45 -5.59 -3.86 2.50
C GLU A 45 -5.01 -2.44 2.59
N LEU A 46 -5.62 -1.57 3.40
CA LEU A 46 -5.14 -0.19 3.59
C LEU A 46 -3.83 -0.15 4.37
N ALA A 47 -3.69 -1.01 5.38
CA ALA A 47 -2.46 -1.15 6.13
C ALA A 47 -1.31 -1.68 5.24
N ASN A 48 -1.60 -2.66 4.38
CA ASN A 48 -0.66 -3.22 3.42
C ASN A 48 -0.22 -2.19 2.37
N ASN A 49 -1.12 -1.28 1.99
CA ASN A 49 -0.83 -0.16 1.09
C ASN A 49 -0.07 1.01 1.77
N GLY A 50 0.37 0.82 3.02
CA GLY A 50 1.22 1.77 3.73
C GLY A 50 0.46 2.86 4.49
N ILE A 51 -0.85 2.72 4.68
CA ILE A 51 -1.62 3.66 5.51
C ILE A 51 -1.45 3.32 6.98
N PHE A 52 -0.96 4.29 7.75
CA PHE A 52 -0.88 4.17 9.20
C PHE A 52 -2.27 4.18 9.83
N ASN A 53 -2.47 3.34 10.84
CA ASN A 53 -3.71 3.24 11.61
C ASN A 53 -3.88 4.33 12.69
N LEU A 54 -2.90 5.24 12.81
CA LEU A 54 -2.85 6.31 13.80
C LEU A 54 -3.13 7.66 13.13
N PHE A 55 -4.22 8.31 13.55
CA PHE A 55 -4.67 9.57 12.97
C PHE A 55 -4.78 10.67 14.02
N HIS A 56 -4.45 11.90 13.63
CA HIS A 56 -4.79 13.07 14.43
C HIS A 56 -6.32 13.29 14.40
N PRO A 57 -6.98 13.70 15.51
CA PRO A 57 -8.43 13.93 15.58
C PRO A 57 -9.00 14.82 14.46
N ASN A 58 -8.23 15.80 13.99
CA ASN A 58 -8.64 16.67 12.87
C ASN A 58 -8.84 15.95 11.53
N LEU A 59 -8.26 14.75 11.38
CA LEU A 59 -8.46 13.88 10.22
C LEU A 59 -9.62 12.90 10.42
N LEU A 60 -10.25 12.93 11.59
CA LEU A 60 -11.35 12.04 11.92
C LEU A 60 -12.66 12.81 11.98
N ARG A 61 -13.73 12.17 11.51
CA ARG A 61 -15.09 12.67 11.64
C ARG A 61 -15.94 11.60 12.31
N LEU A 62 -16.72 11.98 13.32
CA LEU A 62 -17.63 11.05 13.98
C LEU A 62 -18.68 10.55 12.98
N TYR A 63 -18.90 9.24 12.99
CA TYR A 63 -20.01 8.62 12.27
C TYR A 63 -21.32 8.96 12.99
N VAL A 64 -22.25 9.62 12.29
CA VAL A 64 -23.61 9.88 12.77
C VAL A 64 -24.56 9.12 11.85
N PRO A 65 -25.30 8.11 12.35
CA PRO A 65 -26.26 7.39 11.53
C PRO A 65 -27.36 8.34 11.01
N SER A 66 -27.88 8.07 9.82
CA SER A 66 -28.93 8.90 9.20
C SER A 66 -30.13 9.03 10.15
N PRO A 67 -30.61 10.26 10.42
CA PRO A 67 -31.80 10.47 11.25
C PRO A 67 -33.10 10.13 10.52
N VAL A 68 -33.06 9.88 9.20
CA VAL A 68 -34.26 9.62 8.38
C VAL A 68 -34.63 8.13 8.49
N PRO A 69 -35.76 7.77 9.13
CA PRO A 69 -36.06 6.39 9.53
C PRO A 69 -36.28 5.37 8.39
N LEU A 70 -36.28 5.81 7.12
CA LEU A 70 -36.70 5.01 5.97
C LEU A 70 -35.79 5.14 4.73
N GLN A 71 -34.65 5.83 4.87
CA GLN A 71 -33.64 5.90 3.82
C GLN A 71 -32.35 5.27 4.35
N GLU A 72 -32.07 4.05 3.89
CA GLU A 72 -30.75 3.47 4.06
C GLU A 72 -29.76 4.32 3.27
N PRO A 73 -28.69 4.84 3.90
CA PRO A 73 -27.65 5.52 3.16
C PRO A 73 -27.04 4.54 2.15
N PRO A 74 -26.66 5.00 0.95
CA PRO A 74 -25.95 4.15 0.01
C PRO A 74 -24.69 3.60 0.70
N LYS A 75 -24.45 2.30 0.53
CA LYS A 75 -23.26 1.65 1.11
C LYS A 75 -22.01 2.40 0.62
N PRO A 76 -21.07 2.74 1.52
CA PRO A 76 -19.85 3.41 1.11
C PRO A 76 -19.07 2.51 0.14
N GLN A 77 -18.60 3.09 -0.97
CA GLN A 77 -17.75 2.38 -1.91
C GLN A 77 -16.40 2.07 -1.24
N PRO A 78 -15.81 0.89 -1.49
CA PRO A 78 -14.48 0.59 -0.98
C PRO A 78 -13.47 1.54 -1.63
N VAL A 79 -12.64 2.17 -0.80
CA VAL A 79 -11.57 3.04 -1.27
C VAL A 79 -10.34 2.19 -1.54
N ILE A 80 -9.98 2.06 -2.82
CA ILE A 80 -8.76 1.40 -3.27
C ILE A 80 -7.63 2.44 -3.21
N VAL A 81 -6.62 2.19 -2.38
CA VAL A 81 -5.45 3.06 -2.21
C VAL A 81 -4.30 2.49 -3.02
N LEU A 82 -3.71 3.31 -3.87
CA LEU A 82 -2.53 2.95 -4.63
C LEU A 82 -1.28 3.06 -3.75
N ARG A 83 -0.41 2.04 -3.82
CA ARG A 83 0.83 2.01 -3.04
C ARG A 83 1.86 2.98 -3.63
N LYS A 84 2.47 3.79 -2.77
CA LYS A 84 3.64 4.60 -3.13
C LYS A 84 4.92 3.82 -2.86
N ASP A 85 5.87 3.94 -3.77
CA ASP A 85 7.25 3.55 -3.50
C ASP A 85 7.90 4.54 -2.52
N LYS A 86 9.13 4.24 -2.07
CA LYS A 86 9.87 5.13 -1.14
C LYS A 86 10.24 6.49 -1.76
N SER A 87 10.13 6.64 -3.09
CA SER A 87 10.38 7.89 -3.80
C SER A 87 9.12 8.79 -3.88
N GLY A 88 7.96 8.26 -3.47
CA GLY A 88 6.68 8.98 -3.49
C GLY A 88 5.97 8.90 -4.85
N GLN A 89 6.50 8.11 -5.77
CA GLN A 89 5.92 7.82 -7.08
C GLN A 89 4.99 6.60 -6.98
N LEU A 90 4.05 6.53 -7.92
CA LEU A 90 3.23 5.35 -8.10
C LEU A 90 4.16 4.25 -8.60
N GLY A 91 4.50 3.29 -7.74
CA GLY A 91 5.34 2.18 -8.13
C GLY A 91 4.57 1.30 -9.11
N GLU A 92 5.05 1.18 -10.34
CA GLU A 92 4.56 0.15 -11.24
C GLU A 92 4.89 -1.22 -10.64
N GLU A 93 3.87 -1.97 -10.25
CA GLU A 93 4.05 -3.32 -9.74
C GLU A 93 4.30 -4.28 -10.90
N CYS A 94 5.56 -4.45 -11.26
CA CYS A 94 5.95 -5.41 -12.28
C CYS A 94 6.00 -6.82 -11.66
N LEU A 95 5.34 -7.78 -12.31
CA LEU A 95 5.42 -9.19 -11.92
C LEU A 95 6.81 -9.74 -12.26
N VAL A 96 7.47 -10.31 -11.26
CA VAL A 96 8.76 -11.01 -11.43
C VAL A 96 8.46 -12.46 -11.80
N ASP A 97 9.02 -12.91 -12.92
CA ASP A 97 8.93 -14.29 -13.41
C ASP A 97 9.88 -15.19 -12.60
N GLU A 98 11.16 -14.81 -12.58
CA GLU A 98 12.21 -15.58 -11.92
C GLU A 98 13.35 -14.69 -11.41
N VAL A 99 13.95 -15.06 -10.28
CA VAL A 99 15.21 -14.46 -9.81
C VAL A 99 16.39 -15.23 -10.41
N VAL A 100 17.09 -14.60 -11.34
CA VAL A 100 18.17 -15.22 -12.14
C VAL A 100 19.49 -15.25 -11.38
N ASP A 101 19.80 -14.19 -10.62
CA ASP A 101 21.09 -14.06 -9.93
C ASP A 101 20.96 -13.23 -8.65
N CYS A 102 21.89 -13.42 -7.72
CA CYS A 102 21.98 -12.63 -6.50
C CYS A 102 23.42 -12.21 -6.22
N LYS A 103 23.62 -10.94 -5.88
CA LYS A 103 24.94 -10.40 -5.58
C LYS A 103 24.90 -9.52 -4.35
N LYS A 104 25.93 -9.64 -3.52
CA LYS A 104 26.14 -8.76 -2.37
C LYS A 104 27.09 -7.61 -2.74
N ILE A 105 26.61 -6.37 -2.65
CA ILE A 105 27.42 -5.15 -2.88
C ILE A 105 27.31 -4.25 -1.66
N LYS A 106 28.44 -3.87 -1.05
CA LYS A 106 28.48 -2.96 0.13
C LYS A 106 27.49 -3.39 1.23
N ASN A 107 27.46 -4.70 1.52
CA ASN A 107 26.55 -5.33 2.49
C ASN A 107 25.04 -5.24 2.16
N LYS A 108 24.67 -4.85 0.94
CA LYS A 108 23.30 -4.87 0.43
C LYS A 108 23.16 -5.98 -0.60
N TRP A 109 22.09 -6.76 -0.48
CA TRP A 109 21.73 -7.75 -1.49
C TRP A 109 21.03 -7.10 -2.67
N LYS A 110 21.50 -7.44 -3.87
CA LYS A 110 20.87 -7.11 -5.13
C LYS A 110 20.48 -8.42 -5.83
N TYR A 111 19.34 -8.42 -6.49
CA TYR A 111 18.80 -9.55 -7.22
C TYR A 111 18.64 -9.16 -8.67
N ARG A 112 19.08 -10.03 -9.57
CA ARG A 112 18.81 -9.91 -10.99
C ARG A 112 17.52 -10.65 -11.28
N VAL A 113 16.51 -9.94 -11.79
CA VAL A 113 15.21 -10.54 -12.06
C VAL A 113 14.93 -10.63 -13.56
N LYS A 114 14.20 -11.68 -13.93
CA LYS A 114 13.47 -11.77 -15.18
C LYS A 114 12.03 -11.34 -14.90
N TRP A 115 11.54 -10.36 -15.66
CA TRP A 115 10.17 -9.87 -15.56
C TRP A 115 9.23 -10.75 -16.39
N THR A 116 8.00 -10.94 -15.93
CA THR A 116 6.96 -11.68 -16.68
C THR A 116 6.49 -10.82 -17.86
N GLY A 117 6.79 -11.23 -19.11
CA GLY A 117 6.34 -10.52 -20.33
C GLY A 117 7.42 -10.16 -21.37
N ASP A 118 8.41 -11.04 -21.61
CA ASP A 118 9.46 -10.96 -22.67
C ASP A 118 9.00 -10.28 -23.99
N PRO A 119 9.86 -9.57 -24.78
CA PRO A 119 11.28 -9.24 -24.63
C PRO A 119 11.57 -7.73 -24.83
N GLY A 120 10.58 -6.85 -24.59
CA GLY A 120 10.67 -5.42 -24.95
C GLY A 120 10.20 -4.42 -23.87
N TYR A 121 9.67 -4.90 -22.74
CA TYR A 121 9.29 -4.02 -21.64
C TYR A 121 10.50 -3.67 -20.78
N GLN A 122 11.18 -2.61 -21.19
CA GLN A 122 12.15 -1.88 -20.37
C GLN A 122 11.38 -0.99 -19.39
N CYS A 123 11.08 -1.51 -18.19
CA CYS A 123 11.21 -0.62 -17.03
C CYS A 123 12.67 -0.15 -17.04
N GLU A 124 12.91 1.15 -17.11
CA GLU A 124 13.98 1.85 -17.85
C GLU A 124 15.46 1.51 -17.52
N ASP A 125 15.76 0.49 -16.72
CA ASP A 125 17.13 0.18 -16.32
C ASP A 125 17.68 -1.07 -17.02
N LYS A 126 18.66 -0.84 -17.90
CA LYS A 126 19.46 -1.86 -18.64
C LYS A 126 20.22 -2.85 -17.75
N ASP A 127 20.04 -2.81 -16.44
CA ASP A 127 20.76 -3.64 -15.48
C ASP A 127 19.88 -4.65 -14.71
N ASN A 128 18.55 -4.58 -14.72
CA ASN A 128 17.63 -5.55 -14.07
C ASN A 128 17.97 -5.94 -12.60
N TRP A 129 18.81 -5.15 -11.91
CA TRP A 129 19.25 -5.41 -10.55
C TRP A 129 18.39 -4.64 -9.56
N ILE A 130 17.50 -5.33 -8.86
CA ILE A 130 16.63 -4.75 -7.83
C ILE A 130 17.20 -4.98 -6.43
N ASN A 131 16.88 -4.10 -5.47
CA ASN A 131 17.33 -4.30 -4.10
C ASN A 131 16.38 -5.25 -3.37
N ASN A 132 16.90 -5.92 -2.32
CA ASN A 132 16.09 -6.79 -1.46
C ASN A 132 14.81 -6.15 -0.92
N TYR A 133 14.80 -4.84 -0.73
CA TYR A 133 13.65 -4.12 -0.16
C TYR A 133 12.57 -3.78 -1.18
N ASP A 134 12.82 -4.01 -2.47
CA ASP A 134 11.93 -3.67 -3.58
C ASP A 134 11.13 -4.91 -4.05
N VAL A 135 11.40 -6.09 -3.47
CA VAL A 135 10.73 -7.36 -3.80
C VAL A 135 9.79 -7.77 -2.68
N TRP A 136 8.54 -8.09 -3.04
CA TRP A 136 7.58 -8.64 -2.09
C TRP A 136 7.59 -10.18 -2.12
N SER A 137 7.42 -10.76 -0.93
CA SER A 137 8.14 -11.95 -0.48
C SER A 137 7.38 -13.26 -0.71
N ASP A 138 7.53 -13.82 -1.91
CA ASP A 138 7.39 -15.28 -2.11
C ASP A 138 8.60 -15.87 -2.87
N SER A 139 9.22 -15.11 -3.78
CA SER A 139 10.32 -15.62 -4.64
C SER A 139 11.73 -15.51 -4.03
N ILE A 140 11.94 -14.70 -2.98
CA ILE A 140 13.27 -14.41 -2.40
C ILE A 140 13.85 -15.59 -1.60
N VAL A 141 12.98 -16.47 -1.09
CA VAL A 141 13.37 -17.61 -0.24
C VAL A 141 14.33 -18.54 -0.98
N VAL A 142 14.20 -18.63 -2.31
CA VAL A 142 15.01 -19.50 -3.18
C VAL A 142 16.48 -19.08 -3.23
N CYS A 143 16.80 -17.78 -3.21
CA CYS A 143 18.21 -17.34 -3.31
C CYS A 143 18.96 -17.33 -1.97
N HIS A 144 18.28 -17.19 -0.84
CA HIS A 144 18.93 -17.19 0.48
C HIS A 144 19.31 -18.59 0.96
N LEU A 145 18.56 -19.60 0.53
CA LEU A 145 18.86 -21.00 0.75
C LEU A 145 19.56 -21.51 -0.50
N GLY A 146 20.89 -21.47 -0.53
CA GLY A 146 21.71 -21.87 -1.68
C GLY A 146 21.39 -23.28 -2.20
N LEU A 147 20.36 -23.38 -3.02
CA LEU A 147 20.05 -24.51 -3.88
C LEU A 147 20.29 -24.02 -5.30
N SER A 148 21.52 -24.27 -5.75
CA SER A 148 21.81 -24.32 -7.18
C SER A 148 20.82 -25.30 -7.81
N PRO A 149 19.96 -24.90 -8.76
CA PRO A 149 19.34 -25.87 -9.63
C PRO A 149 20.47 -26.53 -10.43
N LYS A 150 20.44 -27.86 -10.51
CA LYS A 150 21.35 -28.65 -11.35
C LYS A 150 21.00 -28.48 -12.82
#